data_AF-A0A1M5N0W1-F1
#
_entry.id   AF-A0A1M5N0W1-F1
#
_cell.length_a   1.000
_cell.length_b   1.000
_cell.length_c   1.000
_cell.angle_alpha   90.00
_cell.angle_beta   90.00
_cell.angle_gamma   90.00
#
_symmetry.space_group_name_H-M   'P 1'
#
loop_
_entity.id
_entity.type
_entity.pdbx_description
1 polymer ?
#
loop_
_entity_poly.entity_id
_entity_poly.type
_entity_poly.pdbx_seq_one_letter_code
_entity_poly.pdbx_strand_id
1 'polypeptide(L)'
;MKNIAKQTTFWITLLSGLGLLFIGLRFFLDPLVAETDFGINTLTNGDYSFQYIKGARDSFFGLIIVVLLWQKEWRALGLVLLPGAIVPAADFCIVLSQPGFTASHLYPHLTAVIICVACGAYYITHSKKANP
;
A
#
# COMPACT_ATOMS: atom_id res chain seq x y z
N MET A 1 8.69 -12.85 23.44
CA MET A 1 8.16 -11.57 22.92
C MET A 1 8.81 -11.12 21.61
N LYS A 2 10.15 -11.01 21.49
CA LYS A 2 10.84 -10.60 20.24
C LYS A 2 10.42 -11.39 18.98
N ASN A 3 10.18 -12.69 19.11
CA ASN A 3 9.73 -13.52 17.98
C ASN A 3 8.30 -13.22 17.51
N ILE A 4 7.39 -12.84 18.41
CA ILE A 4 6.00 -12.53 18.06
C ILE A 4 5.96 -11.24 17.24
N ALA A 5 6.58 -10.15 17.74
CA ALA A 5 6.63 -8.88 17.02
C ALA A 5 7.23 -9.03 15.61
N LYS A 6 8.31 -9.82 15.48
CA LYS A 6 8.92 -10.12 14.17
C LYS A 6 7.95 -10.85 13.23
N GLN A 7 7.28 -11.89 13.73
CA GLN A 7 6.30 -12.66 12.95
C GLN A 7 5.11 -11.80 12.55
N THR A 8 4.58 -10.99 13.47
CA THR A 8 3.47 -10.08 13.22
C THR A 8 3.82 -9.06 12.15
N THR A 9 4.97 -8.36 12.27
CA THR A 9 5.41 -7.40 11.25
C THR A 9 5.61 -8.06 9.89
N PHE A 10 6.19 -9.27 9.86
CA PHE A 10 6.35 -10.03 8.62
C PHE A 10 5.01 -10.33 7.94
N TRP A 11 4.05 -10.88 8.67
CA TRP A 11 2.75 -11.23 8.10
C TRP A 11 1.94 -10.00 7.69
N ILE A 12 1.93 -8.93 8.49
CA ILE A 12 1.29 -7.67 8.11
C ILE A 12 1.89 -7.15 6.80
N THR A 13 3.21 -7.10 6.70
CA THR A 13 3.87 -6.55 5.51
C THR A 13 3.64 -7.44 4.28
N LEU A 14 3.66 -8.77 4.46
CA LEU A 14 3.38 -9.71 3.37
C LEU A 14 1.94 -9.55 2.87
N LEU A 15 0.97 -9.52 3.78
CA LEU A 15 -0.44 -9.33 3.44
C LEU A 15 -0.69 -7.98 2.79
N SER A 16 0.00 -6.90 3.21
CA SER A 16 -0.06 -5.60 2.54
C SER A 16 0.50 -5.66 1.11
N GLY A 17 1.64 -6.30 0.91
CA GLY A 17 2.22 -6.47 -0.43
C GLY A 17 1.30 -7.24 -1.36
N LEU A 18 0.75 -8.37 -0.90
CA LEU A 18 -0.23 -9.17 -1.64
C LEU A 18 -1.55 -8.41 -1.86
N GLY A 19 -1.99 -7.64 -0.88
CA GLY A 19 -3.17 -6.80 -0.97
C GLY A 19 -3.05 -5.72 -2.05
N LEU A 20 -1.88 -5.08 -2.16
CA LEU A 20 -1.61 -4.12 -3.23
C LEU A 20 -1.56 -4.78 -4.62
N LEU A 21 -1.02 -6.00 -4.74
CA LEU A 21 -1.10 -6.76 -6.00
C LEU A 21 -2.54 -7.07 -6.39
N PHE A 22 -3.35 -7.49 -5.40
CA PHE A 22 -4.77 -7.76 -5.61
C PHE A 22 -5.53 -6.50 -6.05
N ILE A 23 -5.33 -5.37 -5.35
CA ILE A 23 -5.95 -4.09 -5.69
C ILE A 23 -5.50 -3.63 -7.08
N GLY A 24 -4.20 -3.70 -7.36
CA GLY A 24 -3.62 -3.35 -8.65
C GLY A 24 -4.21 -4.17 -9.80
N LEU A 25 -4.33 -5.48 -9.62
CA LEU A 25 -4.98 -6.38 -10.58
C LEU A 25 -6.46 -6.00 -10.78
N ARG A 26 -7.18 -5.66 -9.70
CA ARG A 26 -8.58 -5.26 -9.77
C ARG A 26 -8.77 -4.00 -10.61
N PHE A 27 -7.87 -3.02 -10.52
CA PHE A 27 -7.91 -1.82 -11.37
C PHE A 27 -7.70 -2.11 -12.86
N PHE A 28 -7.09 -3.24 -13.23
CA PHE A 28 -6.99 -3.67 -14.63
C PHE A 28 -8.21 -4.46 -15.09
N LEU A 29 -8.78 -5.31 -14.23
CA LEU A 29 -9.87 -6.22 -14.59
C LEU A 29 -11.25 -5.58 -14.48
N ASP A 30 -11.46 -4.76 -13.45
CA ASP A 30 -12.73 -4.10 -13.15
C ASP A 30 -12.48 -2.68 -12.59
N PRO A 31 -12.08 -1.74 -13.46
CA PRO A 31 -11.63 -0.40 -13.05
C PRO A 31 -12.73 0.40 -12.35
N LEU A 32 -13.99 0.27 -12.76
CA LEU A 32 -15.12 1.00 -12.18
C LEU A 32 -15.38 0.55 -10.74
N VAL A 33 -15.48 -0.76 -10.51
CA VAL A 33 -15.75 -1.26 -9.16
C VAL A 33 -14.54 -1.01 -8.25
N ALA A 34 -13.31 -1.14 -8.76
CA ALA A 34 -12.11 -0.81 -8.01
C ALA A 34 -12.07 0.67 -7.59
N GLU A 35 -12.49 1.58 -8.46
CA GLU A 35 -12.57 3.00 -8.19
C GLU A 35 -13.63 3.35 -7.14
N THR A 36 -14.85 2.80 -7.29
CA THR A 36 -15.94 3.00 -6.33
C THR A 36 -15.55 2.51 -4.94
N ASP A 37 -14.95 1.33 -4.83
CA ASP A 37 -14.50 0.76 -3.55
C ASP A 37 -13.32 1.51 -2.94
N PHE A 38 -12.53 2.18 -3.78
CA PHE A 38 -11.48 3.09 -3.30
C PHE A 38 -12.05 4.37 -2.68
N GLY A 39 -13.29 4.74 -3.04
CA GLY A 39 -14.02 5.90 -2.54
C GLY A 39 -14.00 7.11 -3.47
N ILE A 40 -13.74 6.91 -4.76
CA ILE A 40 -13.81 7.94 -5.80
C ILE A 40 -14.82 7.48 -6.86
N ASN A 41 -15.46 8.41 -7.55
CA ASN A 41 -16.25 8.10 -8.74
C ASN A 41 -16.02 9.18 -9.80
N THR A 42 -15.45 8.79 -10.94
CA THR A 42 -15.20 9.68 -12.09
C THR A 42 -16.10 9.32 -13.26
N LEU A 43 -16.43 10.33 -14.07
CA LEU A 43 -17.09 10.13 -15.36
C LEU A 43 -16.04 9.67 -16.38
N THR A 44 -15.89 8.36 -16.50
CA THR A 44 -14.86 7.74 -17.36
C THR A 44 -15.18 7.82 -18.84
N ASN A 45 -16.46 7.79 -19.25
CA ASN A 45 -16.88 7.78 -20.65
C ASN A 45 -16.14 6.73 -21.52
N GLY A 46 -15.73 5.61 -20.91
CA GLY A 46 -14.96 4.55 -21.58
C GLY A 46 -13.44 4.72 -21.56
N ASP A 47 -12.91 5.83 -21.04
CA ASP A 47 -11.48 6.01 -20.79
C ASP A 47 -11.12 5.63 -19.35
N TYR A 48 -10.31 4.57 -19.21
CA TYR A 48 -9.85 4.04 -17.92
C TYR A 48 -8.34 4.24 -17.70
N SER A 49 -7.71 5.13 -18.46
CA SER A 49 -6.25 5.31 -18.43
C SER A 49 -5.72 5.63 -17.03
N PHE A 50 -6.43 6.46 -16.25
CA PHE A 50 -6.04 6.78 -14.87
C PHE A 50 -6.20 5.60 -13.91
N GLN A 51 -7.24 4.79 -14.09
CA GLN A 51 -7.49 3.56 -13.33
C GLN A 51 -6.36 2.56 -13.61
N TYR A 52 -5.94 2.41 -14.86
CA TYR A 52 -4.80 1.56 -15.22
C TYR A 52 -3.46 2.09 -14.69
N ILE A 53 -3.22 3.39 -14.72
CA ILE A 53 -2.03 4.01 -14.10
C ILE A 53 -1.97 3.68 -12.60
N LYS A 54 -3.10 3.79 -11.92
CA LYS A 54 -3.21 3.42 -10.51
C LYS A 54 -3.00 1.93 -10.29
N GLY A 55 -3.62 1.08 -11.10
CA GLY A 55 -3.43 -0.36 -11.06
C GLY A 55 -1.95 -0.76 -11.20
N ALA A 56 -1.23 -0.11 -12.12
CA ALA A 56 0.20 -0.31 -12.32
C ALA A 56 1.02 0.13 -11.10
N ARG A 57 0.71 1.31 -10.53
CA ARG A 57 1.38 1.85 -9.34
C ARG A 57 1.23 0.91 -8.14
N ASP A 58 0.01 0.48 -7.85
CA ASP A 58 -0.27 -0.40 -6.71
C ASP A 58 0.38 -1.77 -6.91
N SER A 59 0.33 -2.32 -8.13
CA SER A 59 1.04 -3.56 -8.48
C SER A 59 2.55 -3.44 -8.28
N PHE A 60 3.15 -2.32 -8.70
CA PHE A 60 4.57 -2.06 -8.54
C PHE A 60 5.00 -2.01 -7.06
N PHE A 61 4.29 -1.26 -6.22
CA PHE A 61 4.57 -1.23 -4.78
C PHE A 61 4.36 -2.58 -4.12
N GLY A 62 3.29 -3.31 -4.48
CA GLY A 62 3.04 -4.67 -4.02
C GLY A 62 4.20 -5.62 -4.35
N LEU A 63 4.67 -5.59 -5.60
CA LEU A 63 5.81 -6.40 -6.05
C LEU A 63 7.09 -6.06 -5.29
N ILE A 64 7.42 -4.77 -5.13
CA ILE A 64 8.61 -4.35 -4.38
C ILE A 64 8.57 -4.89 -2.95
N ILE A 65 7.43 -4.76 -2.26
CA ILE A 65 7.27 -5.25 -0.90
C ILE A 65 7.51 -6.75 -0.83
N VAL A 66 6.86 -7.53 -1.71
CA VAL A 66 6.99 -9.00 -1.73
C VAL A 66 8.42 -9.43 -2.08
N VAL A 67 9.06 -8.80 -3.06
CA VAL A 67 10.43 -9.10 -3.47
C VAL A 67 11.41 -8.82 -2.34
N LEU A 68 11.34 -7.65 -1.70
CA LEU A 68 12.26 -7.31 -0.61
C LEU A 68 12.03 -8.18 0.63
N LEU A 69 10.78 -8.55 0.94
CA LEU A 69 10.47 -9.54 1.97
C LEU A 69 11.10 -10.92 1.64
N TRP A 70 10.94 -11.38 0.39
CA TRP A 70 11.44 -12.68 -0.07
C TRP A 70 12.97 -12.74 -0.03
N GLN A 71 13.63 -11.66 -0.48
CA GLN A 71 15.09 -11.52 -0.42
C GLN A 71 15.61 -11.24 0.99
N LYS A 72 14.72 -11.09 1.98
CA LYS A 72 15.08 -10.78 3.37
C LYS A 72 15.84 -9.46 3.50
N GLU A 73 15.60 -8.53 2.58
CA GLU A 73 16.19 -7.19 2.54
C GLU A 73 15.43 -6.24 3.45
N TRP A 74 15.47 -6.53 4.76
CA TRP A 74 14.64 -5.84 5.76
C TRP A 74 14.89 -4.35 5.80
N ARG A 75 16.14 -3.90 5.71
CA ARG A 75 16.47 -2.48 5.79
C ARG A 75 15.93 -1.72 4.58
N ALA A 76 16.14 -2.27 3.38
CA ALA A 76 15.62 -1.69 2.15
C ALA A 76 14.09 -1.66 2.17
N LEU A 77 13.44 -2.72 2.66
CA LEU A 77 11.99 -2.75 2.85
C LEU A 77 11.51 -1.64 3.79
N GLY A 78 12.21 -1.40 4.90
CA GLY A 78 11.93 -0.27 5.78
C GLY A 78 12.08 1.08 5.10
N LEU A 79 13.12 1.24 4.27
CA LEU A 79 13.36 2.45 3.47
C LEU A 79 12.35 2.64 2.34
N VAL A 80 11.66 1.59 1.88
CA VAL A 80 10.56 1.69 0.93
C VAL A 80 9.25 2.04 1.64
N LEU A 81 8.94 1.37 2.75
CA LEU A 81 7.67 1.55 3.47
C LEU A 81 7.52 2.96 4.04
N LEU A 82 8.57 3.53 4.64
CA LEU A 82 8.51 4.87 5.26
C LEU A 82 8.13 5.98 4.26
N PRO A 83 8.87 6.23 3.16
CA PRO A 83 8.44 7.18 2.14
C PRO A 83 7.21 6.68 1.38
N GLY A 84 7.02 5.37 1.25
CA GLY A 84 5.83 4.77 0.66
C GLY A 84 4.53 5.18 1.35
N ALA A 85 4.56 5.52 2.65
CA ALA A 85 3.42 6.04 3.40
C ALA A 85 2.81 7.32 2.81
N ILE A 86 3.56 8.06 1.99
CA ILE A 86 3.06 9.23 1.25
C ILE A 86 1.91 8.83 0.32
N VAL A 87 1.97 7.65 -0.30
CA VAL A 87 0.95 7.17 -1.25
C VAL A 87 -0.42 7.01 -0.58
N PRO A 88 -0.60 6.17 0.47
CA PRO A 88 -1.88 6.05 1.13
C PRO A 88 -2.30 7.32 1.89
N ALA A 89 -1.35 8.18 2.30
CA ALA A 89 -1.68 9.48 2.88
C ALA A 89 -2.30 10.44 1.84
N ALA A 90 -1.73 10.49 0.64
CA ALA A 90 -2.31 11.24 -0.47
C ALA A 90 -3.66 10.67 -0.87
N ASP A 91 -3.77 9.34 -0.98
CA ASP A 91 -5.02 8.64 -1.30
C ASP A 91 -6.11 8.95 -0.26
N PHE A 92 -5.78 8.94 1.04
CA PHE A 92 -6.69 9.38 2.12
C PHE A 92 -7.20 10.80 1.90
N CYS A 93 -6.29 11.76 1.63
CA CYS A 93 -6.66 13.16 1.41
C CYS A 93 -7.54 13.35 0.16
N ILE A 94 -7.29 12.57 -0.90
CA ILE A 94 -8.09 12.61 -2.14
C ILE A 94 -9.49 12.07 -1.90
N VAL A 95 -9.64 10.98 -1.14
CA VAL A 95 -10.97 10.44 -0.79
C VAL A 95 -11.71 11.40 0.13
N LEU A 96 -11.03 11.98 1.12
CA LEU A 96 -11.60 12.95 2.03
C LEU A 96 -12.09 14.22 1.31
N SER A 97 -11.49 14.59 0.19
CA SER A 97 -11.91 15.75 -0.61
C SER A 97 -13.07 15.47 -1.56
N GLN A 98 -13.54 14.22 -1.67
CA GLN A 98 -14.68 13.90 -2.52
C GLN A 98 -16.00 14.40 -1.91
N PRO A 99 -16.89 15.00 -2.72
CA PRO A 99 -18.25 15.32 -2.27
C PRO A 99 -18.99 14.05 -1.83
N GLY A 100 -19.50 14.05 -0.59
CA GLY A 100 -20.27 12.92 -0.07
C GLY A 100 -19.45 11.67 0.29
N PHE A 101 -18.15 11.81 0.56
CA PHE A 101 -17.31 10.70 1.01
C PHE A 101 -17.92 10.00 2.24
N THR A 102 -17.68 8.71 2.38
CA THR A 102 -18.04 7.92 3.55
C THR A 102 -16.80 7.60 4.38
N ALA A 103 -16.93 7.64 5.71
CA ALA A 103 -15.81 7.34 6.61
C ALA A 103 -15.24 5.92 6.40
N SER A 104 -16.07 4.97 5.95
CA SER A 104 -15.65 3.60 5.64
C SER A 104 -14.58 3.53 4.57
N HIS A 105 -14.58 4.44 3.58
CA HIS A 105 -13.56 4.47 2.53
C HIS A 105 -12.24 5.10 3.00
N LEU A 106 -12.23 5.79 4.15
CA LEU A 106 -11.01 6.38 4.71
C LEU A 106 -10.18 5.38 5.52
N TYR A 107 -10.81 4.40 6.16
CA TYR A 107 -10.13 3.46 7.05
C TYR A 107 -9.03 2.62 6.37
N PRO A 108 -9.21 2.10 5.14
CA PRO A 108 -8.15 1.36 4.46
C PRO A 108 -6.89 2.21 4.25
N HIS A 109 -7.06 3.46 3.82
CA HIS A 109 -5.95 4.39 3.57
C HIS A 109 -5.21 4.76 4.85
N LEU A 110 -5.95 5.13 5.91
CA LEU A 110 -5.36 5.42 7.21
C LEU A 110 -4.63 4.20 7.79
N THR A 111 -5.22 3.01 7.64
CA THR A 111 -4.60 1.76 8.07
C THR A 111 -3.30 1.50 7.30
N ALA A 112 -3.29 1.72 5.99
CA ALA A 112 -2.09 1.58 5.17
C ALA A 112 -0.98 2.56 5.59
N VAL A 113 -1.32 3.81 5.92
CA VAL A 113 -0.36 4.78 6.49
C VAL A 113 0.25 4.25 7.78
N ILE A 114 -0.59 3.79 8.73
CA ILE A 114 -0.13 3.26 10.02
C ILE A 114 0.78 2.04 9.80
N ILE A 115 0.40 1.11 8.92
CA ILE A 115 1.21 -0.07 8.59
C ILE A 115 2.56 0.34 8.03
N CYS A 116 2.59 1.25 7.06
CA CYS A 116 3.82 1.71 6.42
C CYS A 116 4.79 2.34 7.44
N VAL A 117 4.27 3.24 8.30
CA VAL A 117 5.08 3.91 9.32
C VAL A 117 5.56 2.93 10.38
N ALA A 118 4.66 2.11 10.96
CA ALA A 118 4.98 1.20 12.04
C ALA A 118 5.92 0.08 11.60
N CYS A 119 5.61 -0.61 10.48
CA CYS A 119 6.44 -1.69 9.95
C CYS A 119 7.75 -1.14 9.39
N GLY A 120 7.71 0.00 8.70
CA GLY A 120 8.90 0.67 8.19
C GLY A 120 9.88 1.04 9.31
N ALA A 121 9.40 1.69 10.36
CA ALA A 121 10.22 2.02 11.54
C ALA A 121 10.75 0.77 12.24
N TYR A 122 9.93 -0.28 12.37
CA TYR A 122 10.37 -1.57 12.92
C TYR A 122 11.54 -2.15 12.13
N TYR A 123 11.42 -2.24 10.81
CA TYR A 123 12.47 -2.78 9.96
C TYR A 123 13.74 -1.93 9.96
N ILE A 124 13.65 -0.59 10.01
CA ILE A 124 14.84 0.27 10.11
C ILE A 124 15.59 0.09 11.42
N THR A 125 14.86 -0.02 12.53
CA THR A 125 15.43 -0.11 13.88
C THR A 125 15.95 -1.51 14.22
N HIS A 126 15.43 -2.55 13.56
CA HIS A 126 15.76 -3.95 13.85
C HIS A 126 16.54 -4.66 12.74
N SER A 127 16.90 -3.96 11.66
CA SER A 127 17.81 -4.47 10.62
C SER A 127 19.24 -3.98 10.86
N LYS A 128 20.22 -4.85 10.59
CA LYS A 128 21.62 -4.42 10.56
C LYS A 128 21.85 -3.53 9.33
N LYS A 129 22.65 -2.48 9.47
CA LYS A 129 23.13 -1.70 8.32
C LYS A 129 24.03 -2.63 7.50
N ALA A 130 23.82 -2.69 6.18
CA ALA A 130 24.77 -3.35 5.30
C ALA A 130 26.13 -2.64 5.43
N ASN A 131 27.21 -3.41 5.58
CA ASN A 131 28.56 -2.83 5.53
C ASN A 131 28.81 -2.36 4.09
N PRO A 132 29.29 -1.11 3.90
CA PRO A 132 29.60 -0.56 2.60
C PRO A 132 30.75 -1.29 1.90
#